data_AF-A0AAV9HQK9-F1
#
_entry.id   AF-A0AAV9HQK9-F1
#
_cell.length_a   1.000
_cell.length_b   1.000
_cell.length_c   1.000
_cell.angle_alpha   90.00
_cell.angle_beta   90.00
_cell.angle_gamma   90.00
#
_symmetry.space_group_name_H-M   'P 1'
#
loop_
_entity.id
_entity.type
_entity.pdbx_description
1 polymer ?
#
loop_
_entity_poly.entity_id
_entity_poly.type
_entity_poly.pdbx_seq_one_letter_code
_entity_poly.pdbx_strand_id
1 'polypeptide(L)'
;MVRAVVDEKKKKKKKKTSGKKKATGFEEYFCEPPMTPAEHEEEKTVIYPPHRSFVDRIEDCIQRYRARRRLDPERERLFSQYLTLGGIDATVRQFQSSAKIGPETLEDSSKTAIREMIADDVIHRGDEDPSCSRFYNPNFPEHWEVDFTGIASGFLSEHLVSTVGYDIEMIAMAADVVGNFLKYVTHHDVCPEYEQDISSALDVCERAVEESASILAIWDRLPSHFATCLRVLKCEGDDEQDIISAEGVSETVTHPHAVNTVAAVASILVPELAKAAAAQHDWKVVDTSSHSFEICKINLPDDAAKAKLQAINLYSPKYPNIEACGTFTANWITIEDGWDRPPLRSSIPLRVPEEIEFVVEESILSLLKVGMKLTLEVCTTSVGWRFIKSFKDIKPSYYTFLPQELMAGFKHPILSERPGPSVHDDQDEFNINEVPMGDVDED
;
A
#
# COMPACT_ATOMS: atom_id res chain seq x y z
N MET A 1 -18.28 -83.91 9.36
CA MET A 1 -17.32 -82.78 9.44
C MET A 1 -17.62 -81.85 8.27
N VAL A 2 -18.53 -80.89 8.46
CA VAL A 2 -18.97 -79.94 7.43
C VAL A 2 -18.96 -78.55 8.05
N ARG A 3 -18.27 -77.64 7.35
CA ARG A 3 -18.01 -76.23 7.69
C ARG A 3 -19.31 -75.44 7.83
N ALA A 4 -19.39 -74.60 8.87
CA ALA A 4 -20.27 -73.44 8.90
C ALA A 4 -19.37 -72.19 8.95
N VAL A 5 -19.40 -71.41 7.87
CA VAL A 5 -18.82 -70.07 7.80
C VAL A 5 -19.83 -69.12 8.43
N VAL A 6 -19.43 -68.38 9.46
CA VAL A 6 -20.23 -67.31 10.05
C VAL A 6 -19.66 -65.99 9.53
N ASP A 7 -20.42 -65.33 8.67
CA ASP A 7 -20.15 -63.98 8.16
C ASP A 7 -20.23 -62.93 9.29
N GLU A 8 -19.11 -62.27 9.57
CA GLU A 8 -19.10 -61.05 10.40
C GLU A 8 -19.67 -59.86 9.62
N LYS A 9 -20.83 -59.37 10.04
CA LYS A 9 -21.41 -58.11 9.54
C LYS A 9 -20.54 -56.91 9.91
N LYS A 10 -19.82 -56.35 8.92
CA LYS A 10 -19.17 -55.03 9.00
C LYS A 10 -20.17 -53.95 9.44
N LYS A 11 -19.89 -53.30 10.58
CA LYS A 11 -20.59 -52.09 11.04
C LYS A 11 -20.41 -50.97 10.01
N LYS A 12 -21.51 -50.53 9.38
CA LYS A 12 -21.55 -49.36 8.49
C LYS A 12 -21.14 -48.10 9.27
N LYS A 13 -20.03 -47.46 8.88
CA LYS A 13 -19.65 -46.12 9.35
C LYS A 13 -20.79 -45.15 9.03
N LYS A 14 -21.34 -44.50 10.06
CA LYS A 14 -22.28 -43.38 9.90
C LYS A 14 -21.57 -42.26 9.14
N LYS A 15 -22.09 -41.90 7.96
CA LYS A 15 -21.69 -40.69 7.23
C LYS A 15 -21.92 -39.50 8.18
N LYS A 16 -20.85 -38.78 8.53
CA LYS A 16 -20.96 -37.47 9.16
C LYS A 16 -21.77 -36.60 8.21
N THR A 17 -22.92 -36.12 8.66
CA THR A 17 -23.63 -35.03 8.01
C THR A 17 -22.66 -33.86 7.95
N SER A 18 -22.32 -33.43 6.73
CA SER A 18 -21.55 -32.22 6.48
C SER A 18 -22.29 -31.07 7.16
N GLY A 19 -21.79 -30.63 8.32
CA GLY A 19 -22.28 -29.43 8.96
C GLY A 19 -22.06 -28.28 7.98
N LYS A 20 -23.11 -27.50 7.70
CA LYS A 20 -23.00 -26.28 6.89
C LYS A 20 -21.79 -25.50 7.40
N LYS A 21 -20.84 -25.20 6.50
CA LYS A 21 -19.68 -24.37 6.85
C LYS A 21 -20.23 -23.08 7.45
N LYS A 22 -19.81 -22.75 8.67
CA LYS A 22 -20.15 -21.47 9.30
C LYS A 22 -19.56 -20.35 8.43
N ALA A 23 -20.31 -19.26 8.31
CA ALA A 23 -19.85 -18.06 7.61
C ALA A 23 -18.51 -17.58 8.18
N THR A 24 -17.68 -16.98 7.32
CA THR A 24 -16.34 -16.51 7.68
C THR A 24 -16.36 -15.10 8.26
N GLY A 25 -17.38 -14.30 7.95
CA GLY A 25 -17.48 -12.89 8.34
C GLY A 25 -17.01 -11.91 7.26
N PHE A 26 -16.72 -12.43 6.06
CA PHE A 26 -16.17 -11.70 4.91
C PHE A 26 -17.04 -11.86 3.65
N GLU A 27 -18.24 -12.39 3.80
CA GLU A 27 -19.21 -12.47 2.71
C GLU A 27 -19.80 -11.07 2.41
N GLU A 28 -20.08 -10.76 1.14
CA GLU A 28 -20.55 -9.43 0.66
C GLU A 28 -21.78 -8.89 1.41
N TYR A 29 -22.66 -9.78 1.89
CA TYR A 29 -23.86 -9.42 2.65
C TYR A 29 -23.78 -9.88 4.11
N PHE A 30 -22.57 -10.12 4.63
CA PHE A 30 -22.38 -10.49 6.02
C PHE A 30 -22.80 -9.32 6.92
N CYS A 31 -23.84 -9.57 7.71
CA CYS A 31 -24.22 -8.69 8.81
C CYS A 31 -23.82 -9.37 10.12
N GLU A 32 -23.30 -8.60 11.06
CA GLU A 32 -23.09 -9.11 12.40
C GLU A 32 -24.41 -9.64 12.97
N PRO A 33 -24.41 -10.81 13.61
CA PRO A 33 -25.59 -11.28 14.30
C PRO A 33 -25.95 -10.26 15.38
N PRO A 34 -27.25 -9.95 15.55
CA PRO A 34 -27.68 -9.00 16.57
C PRO A 34 -27.20 -9.48 17.94
N MET A 35 -26.48 -8.61 18.63
CA MET A 35 -25.92 -8.88 19.95
C MET A 35 -27.05 -9.11 20.96
N THR A 36 -26.88 -10.10 21.84
CA THR A 36 -27.87 -10.30 22.89
C THR A 36 -27.80 -9.15 23.91
N PRO A 37 -28.92 -8.76 24.55
CA PRO A 37 -28.90 -7.68 25.54
C PRO A 37 -27.89 -7.90 26.68
N ALA A 38 -27.67 -9.15 27.07
CA ALA A 38 -26.70 -9.51 28.11
C ALA A 38 -25.24 -9.30 27.63
N GLU A 39 -24.92 -9.69 26.40
CA GLU A 39 -23.60 -9.43 25.80
C GLU A 39 -23.36 -7.93 25.64
N HIS A 40 -24.38 -7.16 25.25
CA HIS A 40 -24.26 -5.71 25.12
C HIS A 40 -24.04 -5.02 26.47
N GLU A 41 -24.74 -5.46 27.50
CA GLU A 41 -24.55 -4.94 28.85
C GLU A 41 -23.15 -5.28 29.39
N GLU A 42 -22.67 -6.50 29.16
CA GLU A 42 -21.31 -6.91 29.51
C GLU A 42 -20.26 -6.07 28.78
N GLU A 43 -20.40 -5.91 27.45
CA GLU A 43 -19.49 -5.11 26.64
C GLU A 43 -19.44 -3.66 27.11
N LYS A 44 -20.59 -3.05 27.39
CA LYS A 44 -20.68 -1.66 27.81
C LYS A 44 -20.20 -1.40 29.25
N THR A 45 -20.42 -2.36 30.15
CA THR A 45 -20.17 -2.14 31.59
C THR A 45 -18.85 -2.73 32.08
N VAL A 46 -18.37 -3.79 31.45
CA VAL A 46 -17.19 -4.55 31.90
C VAL A 46 -16.02 -4.41 30.92
N ILE A 47 -16.27 -4.58 29.62
CA ILE A 47 -15.16 -4.76 28.65
C ILE A 47 -14.71 -3.45 28.02
N TYR A 48 -15.63 -2.64 27.49
CA TYR A 48 -15.33 -1.36 26.83
C TYR A 48 -15.76 -0.10 27.59
N PRO A 49 -15.94 -0.09 28.93
CA PRO A 49 -16.36 1.14 29.59
C PRO A 49 -15.23 2.20 29.53
N PRO A 50 -15.56 3.50 29.41
CA PRO A 50 -14.55 4.57 29.23
C PRO A 50 -13.53 4.72 30.36
N HIS A 51 -13.78 4.12 31.52
CA HIS A 51 -12.84 4.13 32.65
C HIS A 51 -11.71 3.11 32.51
N ARG A 52 -11.83 2.13 31.59
CA ARG A 52 -10.71 1.26 31.21
C ARG A 52 -9.81 2.00 30.23
N SER A 53 -8.51 1.75 30.36
CA SER A 53 -7.53 2.32 29.43
C SER A 53 -7.88 1.91 27.99
N PHE A 54 -7.59 2.77 27.03
CA PHE A 54 -7.75 2.46 25.60
C PHE A 54 -7.04 1.14 25.25
N VAL A 55 -5.85 0.95 25.80
CA VAL A 55 -4.96 -0.20 25.59
C VAL A 55 -5.64 -1.51 25.94
N ASP A 56 -6.28 -1.58 27.11
CA ASP A 56 -6.99 -2.79 27.53
C ASP A 56 -8.21 -3.06 26.65
N ARG A 57 -8.92 -1.99 26.24
CA ARG A 57 -10.12 -2.10 25.39
C ARG A 57 -9.79 -2.60 23.99
N ILE A 58 -8.72 -2.09 23.38
CA ILE A 58 -8.33 -2.47 22.02
C ILE A 58 -7.72 -3.87 21.98
N GLU A 59 -6.93 -4.27 22.99
CA GLU A 59 -6.39 -5.63 23.14
C GLU A 59 -7.52 -6.67 23.22
N ASP A 60 -8.50 -6.45 24.12
CA ASP A 60 -9.68 -7.33 24.24
C ASP A 60 -10.50 -7.37 22.95
N CYS A 61 -10.62 -6.23 22.26
CA CYS A 61 -11.32 -6.14 20.98
C CYS A 61 -10.65 -7.01 19.91
N ILE A 62 -9.32 -6.92 19.75
CA ILE A 62 -8.56 -7.69 18.76
C ILE A 62 -8.70 -9.19 19.02
N GLN A 63 -8.53 -9.61 20.27
CA GLN A 63 -8.66 -11.03 20.64
C GLN A 63 -10.07 -11.57 20.37
N ARG A 64 -11.10 -10.77 20.69
CA ARG A 64 -12.51 -11.12 20.39
C ARG A 64 -12.78 -11.13 18.90
N TYR A 65 -12.21 -10.21 18.14
CA TYR A 65 -12.33 -10.16 16.69
C TYR A 65 -11.78 -11.43 16.05
N ARG A 66 -10.53 -11.81 16.36
CA ARG A 66 -9.94 -13.08 15.88
C ARG A 66 -10.74 -14.31 16.30
N ALA A 67 -11.28 -14.32 17.52
CA ALA A 67 -12.09 -15.45 18.00
C ALA A 67 -13.46 -15.56 17.30
N ARG A 68 -14.07 -14.43 16.90
CA ARG A 68 -15.36 -14.38 16.21
C ARG A 68 -15.22 -14.60 14.71
N ARG A 69 -14.13 -14.10 14.09
CA ARG A 69 -13.86 -14.23 12.66
C ARG A 69 -13.13 -15.52 12.31
N ARG A 70 -13.33 -15.98 11.08
CA ARG A 70 -12.54 -17.08 10.51
C ARG A 70 -11.67 -16.51 9.41
N LEU A 71 -10.53 -15.98 9.83
CA LEU A 71 -9.49 -15.51 8.92
C LEU A 71 -8.86 -16.74 8.24
N ASP A 72 -8.85 -16.72 6.91
CA ASP A 72 -8.00 -17.66 6.16
C ASP A 72 -6.52 -17.26 6.36
N PRO A 73 -5.56 -18.13 5.99
CA PRO A 73 -4.14 -17.86 6.25
C PRO A 73 -3.63 -16.53 5.67
N GLU A 74 -4.23 -16.06 4.58
CA GLU A 74 -3.81 -14.84 3.90
C GLU A 74 -4.37 -13.59 4.60
N ARG A 75 -5.66 -13.60 4.94
CA ARG A 75 -6.29 -12.57 5.78
C ARG A 75 -5.64 -12.48 7.17
N GLU A 76 -5.30 -13.63 7.74
CA GLU A 76 -4.59 -13.72 9.02
C GLU A 76 -3.23 -13.00 8.94
N ARG A 77 -2.46 -13.28 7.88
CA ARG A 77 -1.17 -12.64 7.62
C ARG A 77 -1.33 -11.13 7.45
N LEU A 78 -2.28 -10.68 6.63
CA LEU A 78 -2.54 -9.26 6.38
C LEU A 78 -2.94 -8.53 7.67
N PHE A 79 -3.82 -9.14 8.48
CA PHE A 79 -4.24 -8.56 9.74
C PHE A 79 -3.07 -8.45 10.74
N SER A 80 -2.25 -9.50 10.85
CA SER A 80 -1.06 -9.46 11.72
C SER A 80 -0.03 -8.42 11.27
N GLN A 81 0.16 -8.23 9.96
CA GLN A 81 1.03 -7.16 9.43
C GLN A 81 0.49 -5.76 9.78
N TYR A 82 -0.81 -5.54 9.59
CA TYR A 82 -1.48 -4.29 9.98
C TYR A 82 -1.30 -3.99 11.48
N LEU A 83 -1.53 -4.97 12.35
CA LEU A 83 -1.35 -4.81 13.80
C LEU A 83 0.11 -4.55 14.18
N THR A 84 1.05 -5.27 13.55
CA THR A 84 2.49 -5.09 13.76
C THR A 84 2.95 -3.69 13.40
N LEU A 85 2.47 -3.15 12.27
CA LEU A 85 2.75 -1.77 11.85
C LEU A 85 2.17 -0.74 12.83
N GLY A 86 1.00 -1.03 13.39
CA GLY A 86 0.38 -0.25 14.48
C GLY A 86 1.04 -0.42 15.85
N GLY A 87 2.17 -1.14 15.95
CA GLY A 87 2.92 -1.31 17.19
C GLY A 87 2.41 -2.42 18.11
N ILE A 88 1.52 -3.30 17.64
CA ILE A 88 1.02 -4.43 18.42
C ILE A 88 1.82 -5.68 18.03
N ASP A 89 2.35 -6.40 19.02
CA ASP A 89 3.06 -7.65 18.75
C ASP A 89 2.05 -8.75 18.40
N ALA A 90 1.95 -9.04 17.11
CA ALA A 90 1.11 -10.10 16.54
C ALA A 90 1.96 -11.32 16.11
N THR A 91 3.18 -11.48 16.65
CA THR A 91 4.04 -12.62 16.31
C THR A 91 3.55 -13.91 17.00
N VAL A 92 3.29 -14.94 16.21
CA VAL A 92 2.80 -16.24 16.71
C VAL A 92 3.81 -16.82 17.70
N ARG A 93 3.40 -16.99 18.96
CA ARG A 93 4.28 -17.53 20.01
C ARG A 93 4.40 -19.04 19.83
N GLN A 94 5.36 -19.47 19.02
CA GLN A 94 5.63 -20.89 18.71
C GLN A 94 5.79 -21.81 19.94
N PHE A 95 6.05 -21.26 21.14
CA PHE A 95 6.21 -22.02 22.39
C PHE A 95 5.00 -22.05 23.34
N GLN A 96 3.88 -21.39 23.01
CA GLN A 96 2.63 -21.43 23.78
C GLN A 96 1.58 -22.37 23.16
N SER A 97 2.02 -23.36 22.38
CA SER A 97 1.13 -24.46 21.98
C SER A 97 0.46 -25.05 23.23
N SER A 98 -0.84 -25.35 23.12
CA SER A 98 -1.70 -26.00 24.12
C SER A 98 -1.12 -27.31 24.72
N ALA A 99 0.01 -27.77 24.21
CA ALA A 99 0.80 -28.88 24.74
C ALA A 99 1.53 -28.56 26.07
N LYS A 100 1.78 -27.28 26.41
CA LYS A 100 2.39 -26.88 27.70
C LYS A 100 1.39 -26.42 28.76
N ILE A 101 0.16 -26.08 28.36
CA ILE A 101 -0.94 -25.80 29.29
C ILE A 101 -1.48 -27.18 29.69
N GLY A 102 -1.26 -27.58 30.95
CA GLY A 102 -1.70 -28.89 31.43
C GLY A 102 -3.22 -29.05 31.32
N PRO A 103 -3.73 -30.28 31.10
CA PRO A 103 -5.18 -30.52 31.00
C PRO A 103 -5.93 -30.05 32.25
N GLU A 104 -5.32 -30.08 33.44
CA GLU A 104 -5.90 -29.53 34.68
C GLU A 104 -6.15 -28.02 34.61
N THR A 105 -5.17 -27.24 34.13
CA THR A 105 -5.32 -25.78 33.93
C THR A 105 -6.37 -25.40 32.89
N LEU A 106 -6.64 -26.28 31.92
CA LEU A 106 -7.65 -26.10 30.87
C LEU A 106 -9.07 -26.51 31.33
N GLU A 107 -9.19 -27.41 32.30
CA GLU A 107 -10.49 -27.84 32.84
C GLU A 107 -11.05 -26.86 33.90
N ASP A 108 -10.18 -26.21 34.68
CA ASP A 108 -10.58 -25.25 35.72
C ASP A 108 -10.70 -23.79 35.24
N SER A 109 -10.17 -23.47 34.05
CA SER A 109 -10.20 -22.11 33.51
C SER A 109 -11.49 -21.84 32.73
N SER A 110 -12.05 -20.63 32.88
CA SER A 110 -13.19 -20.22 32.07
C SER A 110 -12.81 -20.19 30.58
N LYS A 111 -13.79 -20.34 29.68
CA LYS A 111 -13.53 -20.22 28.22
C LYS A 111 -12.89 -18.88 27.84
N THR A 112 -13.07 -17.84 28.66
CA THR A 112 -12.46 -16.53 28.47
C THR A 112 -11.00 -16.54 28.94
N ALA A 113 -10.69 -17.11 30.11
CA ALA A 113 -9.32 -17.24 30.62
C ALA A 113 -8.44 -18.14 29.74
N ILE A 114 -8.99 -19.23 29.19
CA ILE A 114 -8.27 -20.08 28.23
C ILE A 114 -7.94 -19.30 26.94
N ARG A 115 -8.79 -18.35 26.53
CA ARG A 115 -8.54 -17.52 25.35
C ARG A 115 -7.44 -16.49 25.60
N GLU A 116 -7.47 -15.82 26.74
CA GLU A 116 -6.40 -14.91 27.16
C GLU A 116 -5.05 -15.62 27.24
N MET A 117 -5.01 -16.88 27.70
CA MET A 117 -3.77 -17.68 27.76
C MET A 117 -3.23 -18.12 26.39
N ILE A 118 -4.02 -18.07 25.33
CA ILE A 118 -3.67 -18.53 23.96
C ILE A 118 -3.59 -17.34 22.98
N ALA A 119 -3.87 -16.12 23.43
CA ALA A 119 -3.84 -14.95 22.57
C ALA A 119 -2.41 -14.67 22.08
N ASP A 120 -2.24 -14.63 20.76
CA ASP A 120 -0.95 -14.29 20.12
C ASP A 120 -0.72 -12.77 20.07
N ASP A 121 -1.79 -11.97 20.04
CA ASP A 121 -1.70 -10.50 20.04
C ASP A 121 -1.56 -9.98 21.48
N VAL A 122 -0.39 -9.41 21.79
CA VAL A 122 -0.08 -8.92 23.14
C VAL A 122 0.46 -7.50 23.07
N ILE A 123 -0.07 -6.63 23.92
CA ILE A 123 0.53 -5.32 24.17
C ILE A 123 1.59 -5.48 25.28
N HIS A 124 2.83 -5.07 25.02
CA HIS A 124 3.93 -5.27 25.96
C HIS A 124 3.73 -4.41 27.20
N ARG A 125 3.69 -5.02 28.39
CA ARG A 125 3.57 -4.32 29.70
C ARG A 125 4.78 -4.50 30.62
N GLY A 126 5.85 -5.08 30.10
CA GLY A 126 7.10 -5.28 30.83
C GLY A 126 7.86 -3.98 31.07
N ASP A 127 8.96 -4.09 31.84
CA ASP A 127 9.99 -3.05 31.89
C ASP A 127 10.57 -2.80 30.48
N GLU A 128 11.34 -1.72 30.32
CA GLU A 128 11.97 -1.36 29.06
C GLU A 128 12.96 -2.47 28.63
N ASP A 129 12.45 -3.46 27.90
CA ASP A 129 13.24 -4.43 27.17
C ASP A 129 13.65 -3.77 25.86
N PRO A 130 14.95 -3.47 25.66
CA PRO A 130 15.42 -2.91 24.41
C PRO A 130 14.93 -3.74 23.23
N SER A 131 14.85 -5.07 23.36
CA SER A 131 14.45 -5.99 22.28
C SER A 131 13.00 -5.85 21.79
N CYS A 132 12.15 -5.17 22.57
CA CYS A 132 10.74 -4.93 22.26
C CYS A 132 10.44 -3.44 22.00
N SER A 133 11.45 -2.58 21.86
CA SER A 133 11.25 -1.12 21.71
C SER A 133 10.48 -0.72 20.44
N ARG A 134 10.33 -1.63 19.48
CA ARG A 134 9.54 -1.42 18.26
C ARG A 134 8.02 -1.54 18.46
N PHE A 135 7.59 -2.10 19.57
CA PHE A 135 6.18 -2.27 19.90
C PHE A 135 5.76 -1.28 20.98
N TYR A 136 4.47 -0.96 20.99
CA TYR A 136 3.90 -0.07 21.97
C TYR A 136 3.95 -0.67 23.38
N ASN A 137 4.34 0.16 24.35
CA ASN A 137 4.33 -0.17 25.78
C ASN A 137 3.60 0.94 26.55
N PRO A 138 2.49 0.64 27.26
CA PRO A 138 1.71 1.64 27.98
C PRO A 138 2.45 2.25 29.18
N ASN A 139 3.52 1.62 29.66
CA ASN A 139 4.38 2.20 30.70
C ASN A 139 5.30 3.30 30.14
N PHE A 140 5.52 3.34 28.82
CA PHE A 140 6.37 4.32 28.13
C PHE A 140 5.63 4.94 26.92
N PRO A 141 4.57 5.73 27.17
CA PRO A 141 3.70 6.23 26.11
C PRO A 141 4.27 7.42 25.33
N GLU A 142 5.41 7.98 25.74
CA GLU A 142 5.90 9.32 25.34
C GLU A 142 6.24 9.47 23.84
N HIS A 143 6.18 8.39 23.07
CA HIS A 143 6.51 8.35 21.63
C HIS A 143 5.44 7.67 20.78
N TRP A 144 4.26 7.41 21.35
CA TRP A 144 3.19 6.70 20.67
C TRP A 144 1.89 7.50 20.72
N GLU A 145 1.23 7.58 19.58
CA GLU A 145 -0.11 8.14 19.44
C GLU A 145 -1.04 7.11 18.80
N VAL A 146 -2.33 7.23 19.11
CA VAL A 146 -3.36 6.40 18.48
C VAL A 146 -3.80 7.10 17.21
N ASP A 147 -3.47 6.52 16.06
CA ASP A 147 -3.79 7.05 14.74
C ASP A 147 -4.23 5.92 13.79
N PHE A 148 -5.53 5.62 13.77
CA PHE A 148 -6.10 4.61 12.88
C PHE A 148 -5.93 4.99 11.41
N THR A 149 -6.10 6.28 11.08
CA THR A 149 -6.00 6.76 9.70
C THR A 149 -4.58 6.63 9.17
N GLY A 150 -3.58 7.05 9.95
CA GLY A 150 -2.16 6.96 9.59
C GLY A 150 -1.71 5.52 9.42
N ILE A 151 -2.08 4.61 10.34
CA ILE A 151 -1.74 3.18 10.21
C ILE A 151 -2.41 2.54 9.00
N ALA A 152 -3.72 2.79 8.77
CA ALA A 152 -4.39 2.28 7.57
C ALA A 152 -3.76 2.83 6.28
N SER A 153 -3.40 4.12 6.28
CA SER A 153 -2.76 4.79 5.15
C SER A 153 -1.39 4.21 4.86
N GLY A 154 -0.50 4.10 5.85
CA GLY A 154 0.83 3.53 5.68
C GLY A 154 0.79 2.05 5.30
N PHE A 155 -0.09 1.27 5.93
CA PHE A 155 -0.26 -0.14 5.61
C PHE A 155 -0.67 -0.36 4.15
N LEU A 156 -1.69 0.37 3.67
CA LEU A 156 -2.23 0.15 2.32
C LEU A 156 -1.41 0.83 1.21
N SER A 157 -0.70 1.93 1.52
CA SER A 157 0.04 2.70 0.50
C SER A 157 1.53 2.39 0.38
N GLU A 158 2.17 1.92 1.46
CA GLU A 158 3.61 1.64 1.49
C GLU A 158 3.88 0.18 1.90
N HIS A 159 3.45 -0.26 3.10
CA HIS A 159 3.76 -1.60 3.61
C HIS A 159 3.34 -2.71 2.62
N LEU A 160 2.07 -2.68 2.24
CA LEU A 160 1.49 -3.72 1.41
C LEU A 160 2.08 -3.68 0.00
N VAL A 161 2.18 -2.48 -0.59
CA VAL A 161 2.74 -2.28 -1.93
C VAL A 161 4.20 -2.75 -2.00
N SER A 162 5.00 -2.52 -0.95
CA SER A 162 6.37 -3.02 -0.89
C SER A 162 6.45 -4.56 -0.81
N THR A 163 5.41 -5.21 -0.29
CA THR A 163 5.37 -6.67 -0.08
C THR A 163 4.79 -7.43 -1.27
N VAL A 164 3.70 -6.92 -1.87
CA VAL A 164 2.95 -7.62 -2.93
C VAL A 164 2.91 -6.87 -4.27
N GLY A 165 3.49 -5.67 -4.34
CA GLY A 165 3.38 -4.78 -5.51
C GLY A 165 1.97 -4.20 -5.67
N TYR A 166 1.57 -3.92 -6.91
CA TYR A 166 0.23 -3.42 -7.26
C TYR A 166 -0.75 -4.54 -7.58
N ASP A 167 -0.76 -5.61 -6.78
CA ASP A 167 -1.78 -6.65 -6.87
C ASP A 167 -3.12 -6.13 -6.32
N ILE A 168 -4.04 -5.82 -7.24
CA ILE A 168 -5.36 -5.24 -6.91
C ILE A 168 -6.18 -6.19 -6.03
N GLU A 169 -6.11 -7.50 -6.25
CA GLU A 169 -6.88 -8.46 -5.45
C GLU A 169 -6.37 -8.50 -4.02
N MET A 170 -5.05 -8.45 -3.83
CA MET A 170 -4.42 -8.40 -2.52
C MET A 170 -4.67 -7.08 -1.80
N ILE A 171 -4.62 -5.95 -2.50
CA ILE A 171 -4.97 -4.63 -1.94
C ILE A 171 -6.43 -4.62 -1.49
N ALA A 172 -7.34 -5.12 -2.32
CA ALA A 172 -8.75 -5.22 -1.98
C ALA A 172 -8.99 -6.15 -0.77
N MET A 173 -8.30 -7.28 -0.70
CA MET A 173 -8.38 -8.20 0.45
C MET A 173 -7.87 -7.53 1.74
N ALA A 174 -6.76 -6.80 1.66
CA ALA A 174 -6.20 -6.10 2.81
C ALA A 174 -7.12 -4.97 3.29
N ALA A 175 -7.65 -4.15 2.38
CA ALA A 175 -8.62 -3.10 2.68
C ALA A 175 -9.91 -3.67 3.30
N ASP A 176 -10.38 -4.82 2.81
CA ASP A 176 -11.53 -5.55 3.38
C ASP A 176 -11.24 -6.07 4.80
N VAL A 177 -10.05 -6.64 5.04
CA VAL A 177 -9.64 -7.09 6.38
C VAL A 177 -9.58 -5.93 7.38
N VAL A 178 -8.89 -4.84 7.03
CA VAL A 178 -8.79 -3.65 7.89
C VAL A 178 -10.17 -3.02 8.09
N GLY A 179 -10.94 -2.84 7.01
CA GLY A 179 -12.27 -2.26 7.08
C GLY A 179 -13.26 -3.10 7.90
N ASN A 180 -13.22 -4.43 7.81
CA ASN A 180 -14.05 -5.32 8.62
C ASN A 180 -13.72 -5.21 10.11
N PHE A 181 -12.43 -5.11 10.45
CA PHE A 181 -11.98 -4.88 11.83
C PHE A 181 -12.43 -3.52 12.35
N LEU A 182 -12.23 -2.43 11.60
CA LEU A 182 -12.64 -1.08 12.03
C LEU A 182 -14.17 -0.94 12.19
N LYS A 183 -14.95 -1.59 11.31
CA LYS A 183 -16.41 -1.70 11.47
C LYS A 183 -16.79 -2.46 12.74
N TYR A 184 -16.03 -3.51 13.07
CA TYR A 184 -16.22 -4.24 14.33
C TYR A 184 -15.90 -3.35 15.55
N VAL A 185 -14.78 -2.61 15.54
CA VAL A 185 -14.43 -1.64 16.59
C VAL A 185 -15.57 -0.63 16.83
N THR A 186 -16.13 -0.10 15.73
CA THR A 186 -17.25 0.87 15.79
C THR A 186 -18.53 0.22 16.31
N HIS A 187 -18.90 -0.96 15.80
CA HIS A 187 -20.10 -1.68 16.19
C HIS A 187 -20.14 -2.03 17.69
N HIS A 188 -18.96 -2.27 18.28
CA HIS A 188 -18.80 -2.66 19.68
C HIS A 188 -18.50 -1.48 20.61
N ASP A 189 -18.51 -0.23 20.11
CA ASP A 189 -18.25 0.99 20.90
C ASP A 189 -16.95 0.91 21.72
N VAL A 190 -15.90 0.35 21.10
CA VAL A 190 -14.65 0.01 21.80
C VAL A 190 -13.91 1.26 22.23
N CYS A 191 -13.85 2.27 21.35
CA CYS A 191 -13.13 3.53 21.58
C CYS A 191 -13.84 4.72 20.90
N PRO A 192 -15.00 5.16 21.42
CA PRO A 192 -15.77 6.28 20.87
C PRO A 192 -14.97 7.59 20.80
N GLU A 193 -13.95 7.75 21.64
CA GLU A 193 -13.07 8.92 21.60
C GLU A 193 -12.29 9.06 20.28
N TYR A 194 -12.17 8.00 19.48
CA TYR A 194 -11.49 7.97 18.18
C TYR A 194 -12.46 7.72 17.00
N GLU A 195 -13.77 7.89 17.18
CA GLU A 195 -14.78 7.59 16.15
C GLU A 195 -14.52 8.30 14.81
N GLN A 196 -14.12 9.58 14.86
CA GLN A 196 -13.82 10.35 13.65
C GLN A 196 -12.59 9.81 12.91
N ASP A 197 -11.58 9.37 13.66
CA ASP A 197 -10.36 8.81 13.09
C ASP A 197 -10.62 7.41 12.50
N ILE A 198 -11.42 6.58 13.16
CA ILE A 198 -11.86 5.29 12.63
C ILE A 198 -12.68 5.47 11.34
N SER A 199 -13.57 6.48 11.29
CA SER A 199 -14.31 6.81 10.07
C SER A 199 -13.36 7.21 8.93
N SER A 200 -12.35 8.01 9.24
CA SER A 200 -11.37 8.46 8.24
C SER A 200 -10.50 7.30 7.74
N ALA A 201 -10.16 6.35 8.61
CA ALA A 201 -9.47 5.11 8.25
C ALA A 201 -10.33 4.19 7.37
N LEU A 202 -11.65 4.13 7.59
CA LEU A 202 -12.57 3.42 6.69
C LEU A 202 -12.61 4.06 5.30
N ASP A 203 -12.63 5.39 5.22
CA ASP A 203 -12.54 6.12 3.94
C ASP A 203 -11.20 5.84 3.22
N VAL A 204 -10.12 5.60 3.95
CA VAL A 204 -8.83 5.16 3.37
C VAL A 204 -8.96 3.77 2.75
N CYS A 205 -9.59 2.81 3.44
CA CYS A 205 -9.81 1.47 2.88
C CYS A 205 -10.62 1.51 1.58
N GLU A 206 -11.66 2.34 1.49
CA GLU A 206 -12.46 2.51 0.27
C GLU A 206 -11.61 3.13 -0.85
N ARG A 207 -10.91 4.24 -0.56
CA ARG A 207 -10.00 4.87 -1.52
C ARG A 207 -8.88 3.94 -1.99
N ALA A 208 -8.39 3.04 -1.15
CA ALA A 208 -7.34 2.12 -1.53
C ALA A 208 -7.74 1.20 -2.68
N VAL A 209 -8.99 0.72 -2.67
CA VAL A 209 -9.52 -0.12 -3.75
C VAL A 209 -9.74 0.70 -5.02
N GLU A 210 -10.31 1.90 -4.91
CA GLU A 210 -10.59 2.76 -6.06
C GLU A 210 -9.31 3.29 -6.74
N GLU A 211 -8.37 3.80 -5.93
CA GLU A 211 -7.15 4.42 -6.42
C GLU A 211 -6.13 3.38 -6.90
N SER A 212 -6.04 2.19 -6.31
CA SER A 212 -5.12 1.14 -6.80
C SER A 212 -5.46 0.71 -8.23
N ALA A 213 -6.75 0.51 -8.52
CA ALA A 213 -7.23 0.24 -9.88
C ALA A 213 -6.93 1.41 -10.83
N SER A 214 -7.12 2.65 -10.35
CA SER A 214 -6.81 3.85 -11.13
C SER A 214 -5.31 3.98 -11.42
N ILE A 215 -4.44 3.68 -10.46
CA ILE A 215 -2.98 3.71 -10.59
C ILE A 215 -2.50 2.68 -11.62
N LEU A 216 -2.97 1.43 -11.53
CA LEU A 216 -2.62 0.41 -12.52
C LEU A 216 -3.07 0.82 -13.93
N ALA A 217 -4.30 1.33 -14.04
CA ALA A 217 -4.82 1.84 -15.28
C ALA A 217 -4.01 3.04 -15.84
N ILE A 218 -3.45 3.89 -14.97
CA ILE A 218 -2.55 4.96 -15.39
C ILE A 218 -1.26 4.36 -15.94
N TRP A 219 -0.63 3.39 -15.26
CA TRP A 219 0.60 2.75 -15.72
C TRP A 219 0.50 2.18 -17.14
N ASP A 220 -0.64 1.56 -17.49
CA ASP A 220 -0.89 1.04 -18.85
C ASP A 220 -1.03 2.14 -19.92
N ARG A 221 -1.26 3.39 -19.50
CA ARG A 221 -1.44 4.56 -20.39
C ARG A 221 -0.22 5.47 -20.43
N LEU A 222 0.84 5.12 -19.70
CA LEU A 222 2.06 5.90 -19.63
C LEU A 222 3.18 5.32 -20.51
N PRO A 223 4.04 6.17 -21.11
CA PRO A 223 3.97 7.63 -21.12
C PRO A 223 2.80 8.16 -21.96
N SER A 224 2.28 9.33 -21.56
CA SER A 224 1.27 10.06 -22.32
C SER A 224 1.68 10.27 -23.79
N HIS A 225 0.73 10.22 -24.73
CA HIS A 225 1.03 10.38 -26.17
C HIS A 225 1.54 11.79 -26.49
N PHE A 226 1.00 12.81 -25.83
CA PHE A 226 1.45 14.20 -25.92
C PHE A 226 2.87 14.36 -25.36
N ALA A 227 3.16 13.79 -24.19
CA ALA A 227 4.50 13.75 -23.60
C ALA A 227 5.50 13.04 -24.55
N THR A 228 5.09 11.93 -25.14
CA THR A 228 5.87 11.17 -26.13
C THR A 228 6.18 12.00 -27.37
N CYS A 229 5.19 12.73 -27.91
CA CYS A 229 5.39 13.62 -29.05
C CYS A 229 6.40 14.74 -28.73
N LEU A 230 6.31 15.35 -27.54
CA LEU A 230 7.28 16.37 -27.11
C LEU A 230 8.70 15.82 -27.02
N ARG A 231 8.85 14.62 -26.45
CA ARG A 231 10.14 13.93 -26.35
C ARG A 231 10.75 13.68 -27.74
N VAL A 232 9.97 13.13 -28.67
CA VAL A 232 10.43 12.88 -30.06
C VAL A 232 10.92 14.16 -30.75
N LEU A 233 10.32 15.31 -30.45
CA LEU A 233 10.70 16.58 -31.08
C LEU A 233 11.88 17.28 -30.42
N LYS A 234 12.13 17.05 -29.12
CA LYS A 234 12.97 17.96 -28.32
C LYS A 234 14.00 17.28 -27.42
N CYS A 235 13.89 15.98 -27.21
CA CYS A 235 14.86 15.19 -26.46
C CYS A 235 15.63 14.31 -27.46
N GLU A 236 16.66 14.87 -28.11
CA GLU A 236 17.54 14.11 -29.00
C GLU A 236 18.51 13.24 -28.18
N GLY A 237 18.66 11.96 -28.55
CA GLY A 237 19.70 11.09 -28.00
C GLY A 237 19.34 10.33 -26.72
N ASP A 238 18.08 10.30 -26.29
CA ASP A 238 17.63 9.34 -25.27
C ASP A 238 17.66 7.93 -25.86
N ASP A 239 18.48 7.04 -25.31
CA ASP A 239 18.46 5.62 -25.64
C ASP A 239 17.05 5.05 -25.43
N GLU A 240 16.60 4.16 -26.31
CA GLU A 240 15.27 3.50 -26.24
C GLU A 240 15.01 2.74 -24.91
N GLN A 241 16.02 2.63 -24.04
CA GLN A 241 16.01 1.82 -22.81
C GLN A 241 15.35 2.48 -21.60
N ASP A 242 15.14 3.81 -21.59
CA ASP A 242 14.49 4.51 -20.46
C ASP A 242 12.95 4.51 -20.52
N ILE A 243 12.36 3.74 -21.43
CA ILE A 243 10.91 3.54 -21.50
C ILE A 243 10.56 2.39 -20.55
N ILE A 244 10.11 2.70 -19.34
CA ILE A 244 9.28 1.76 -18.57
C ILE A 244 7.92 1.73 -19.27
N SER A 245 7.83 1.05 -20.41
CA SER A 245 6.55 0.62 -20.97
C SER A 245 6.31 -0.77 -20.40
N ALA A 246 5.31 -0.88 -19.53
CA ALA A 246 4.64 -2.16 -19.33
C ALA A 246 4.17 -2.63 -20.70
N GLU A 247 4.72 -3.76 -21.14
CA GLU A 247 4.31 -4.58 -22.27
C GLU A 247 3.57 -3.90 -23.44
N GLY A 248 4.33 -3.53 -24.47
CA GLY A 248 3.86 -3.69 -25.85
C GLY A 248 3.22 -2.48 -26.53
N VAL A 249 3.79 -2.17 -27.71
CA VAL A 249 3.27 -1.26 -28.74
C VAL A 249 3.47 0.24 -28.47
N SER A 250 4.74 0.69 -28.50
CA SER A 250 4.99 2.01 -29.06
C SER A 250 4.88 1.89 -30.58
N GLU A 251 3.71 2.23 -31.14
CA GLU A 251 3.70 2.70 -32.53
C GLU A 251 4.71 3.86 -32.57
N THR A 252 5.77 3.70 -33.36
CA THR A 252 6.84 4.69 -33.43
C THR A 252 6.24 6.02 -33.90
N VAL A 253 6.10 6.96 -32.96
CA VAL A 253 5.54 8.28 -33.23
C VAL A 253 6.45 8.97 -34.23
N THR A 254 5.99 9.08 -35.48
CA THR A 254 6.79 9.72 -36.52
C THR A 254 6.94 11.21 -36.25
N HIS A 255 8.09 11.79 -36.62
CA HIS A 255 8.34 13.23 -36.42
C HIS A 255 7.21 14.13 -36.99
N PRO A 256 6.63 13.88 -38.19
CA PRO A 256 5.48 14.65 -38.67
C PRO A 256 4.22 14.53 -37.81
N HIS A 257 3.95 13.34 -37.25
CA HIS A 257 2.84 13.12 -36.32
C HIS A 257 3.05 13.90 -35.02
N ALA A 258 4.27 13.86 -34.49
CA ALA A 258 4.63 14.60 -33.29
C ALA A 258 4.45 16.11 -33.47
N VAL A 259 4.90 16.68 -34.61
CA VAL A 259 4.69 18.10 -34.94
C VAL A 259 3.20 18.44 -34.97
N ASN A 260 2.39 17.61 -35.64
CA ASN A 260 0.95 17.85 -35.75
C ASN A 260 0.25 17.81 -34.38
N THR A 261 0.58 16.80 -33.57
CA THR A 261 0.01 16.60 -32.23
C THR A 261 0.35 17.77 -31.31
N VAL A 262 1.64 18.14 -31.23
CA VAL A 262 2.10 19.23 -30.37
C VAL A 262 1.51 20.56 -30.82
N ALA A 263 1.45 20.84 -32.12
CA ALA A 263 0.85 22.07 -32.64
C ALA A 263 -0.65 22.17 -32.32
N ALA A 264 -1.39 21.08 -32.48
CA ALA A 264 -2.82 21.03 -32.19
C ALA A 264 -3.10 21.30 -30.71
N VAL A 265 -2.44 20.56 -29.80
CA VAL A 265 -2.64 20.70 -28.35
C VAL A 265 -2.16 22.07 -27.86
N ALA A 266 -0.99 22.54 -28.32
CA ALA A 266 -0.46 23.85 -27.94
C ALA A 266 -1.38 25.00 -28.36
N SER A 267 -2.02 24.91 -29.53
CA SER A 267 -2.95 25.94 -30.01
C SER A 267 -4.21 26.09 -29.13
N ILE A 268 -4.55 25.05 -28.35
CA ILE A 268 -5.72 25.02 -27.48
C ILE A 268 -5.34 25.36 -26.04
N LEU A 269 -4.30 24.74 -25.50
CA LEU A 269 -3.99 24.74 -24.06
C LEU A 269 -2.72 25.49 -23.68
N VAL A 270 -1.77 25.67 -24.60
CA VAL A 270 -0.44 26.21 -24.27
C VAL A 270 -0.14 27.45 -25.11
N PRO A 271 -0.73 28.61 -24.77
CA PRO A 271 -0.58 29.82 -25.57
C PRO A 271 0.87 30.31 -25.67
N GLU A 272 1.72 30.03 -24.68
CA GLU A 272 3.14 30.39 -24.73
C GLU A 272 3.90 29.59 -25.80
N LEU A 273 3.60 28.30 -25.94
CA LEU A 273 4.12 27.45 -27.02
C LEU A 273 3.61 27.91 -28.38
N ALA A 274 2.32 28.25 -28.47
CA ALA A 274 1.72 28.77 -29.69
C ALA A 274 2.35 30.11 -30.11
N LYS A 275 2.64 31.01 -29.16
CA LYS A 275 3.35 32.27 -29.41
C LYS A 275 4.79 32.04 -29.84
N ALA A 276 5.53 31.15 -29.18
CA ALA A 276 6.91 30.82 -29.54
C ALA A 276 7.00 30.26 -30.97
N ALA A 277 6.09 29.34 -31.31
CA ALA A 277 5.96 28.78 -32.66
C ALA A 277 5.60 29.86 -33.69
N ALA A 278 4.65 30.75 -33.38
CA ALA A 278 4.26 31.87 -34.26
C ALA A 278 5.38 32.89 -34.47
N ALA A 279 6.22 33.09 -33.46
CA ALA A 279 7.38 33.98 -33.53
C ALA A 279 8.61 33.34 -34.22
N GLN A 280 8.48 32.12 -34.75
CA GLN A 280 9.60 31.31 -35.30
C GLN A 280 10.78 31.16 -34.32
N HIS A 281 10.51 31.30 -33.03
CA HIS A 281 11.51 31.04 -32.00
C HIS A 281 11.57 29.54 -31.76
N ASP A 282 12.65 28.92 -32.24
CA ASP A 282 12.94 27.55 -31.87
C ASP A 282 13.35 27.50 -30.39
N TRP A 283 12.53 26.84 -29.59
CA TRP A 283 12.80 26.63 -28.17
C TRP A 283 13.42 25.26 -27.96
N LYS A 284 14.30 25.16 -26.96
CA LYS A 284 15.01 23.92 -26.62
C LYS A 284 14.83 23.56 -25.16
N VAL A 285 15.08 22.30 -24.82
CA VAL A 285 15.21 21.86 -23.43
C VAL A 285 16.51 22.45 -22.87
N VAL A 286 16.41 23.10 -21.71
CA VAL A 286 17.55 23.73 -21.00
C VAL A 286 17.96 22.89 -19.80
N ASP A 287 17.00 22.24 -19.16
CA ASP A 287 17.20 21.40 -17.98
C ASP A 287 16.24 20.21 -18.00
N THR A 288 16.71 19.07 -17.50
CA THR A 288 15.91 17.86 -17.30
C THR A 288 16.20 17.35 -15.90
N SER A 289 15.16 17.24 -15.09
CA SER A 289 15.30 16.99 -13.66
C SER A 289 14.15 16.14 -13.12
N SER A 290 14.44 15.36 -12.07
CA SER A 290 13.53 14.37 -11.51
C SER A 290 13.00 14.87 -10.17
N HIS A 291 11.67 15.01 -10.07
CA HIS A 291 11.02 15.63 -8.92
C HIS A 291 9.72 14.95 -8.56
N SER A 292 9.34 15.09 -7.30
CA SER A 292 8.07 14.60 -6.78
C SER A 292 7.08 15.75 -6.62
N PHE A 293 5.84 15.48 -6.98
CA PHE A 293 4.76 16.45 -7.08
C PHE A 293 3.50 15.92 -6.40
N GLU A 294 2.78 16.79 -5.70
CA GLU A 294 1.43 16.49 -5.19
C GLU A 294 0.39 17.20 -6.05
N ILE A 295 -0.58 16.45 -6.57
CA ILE A 295 -1.66 17.01 -7.38
C ILE A 295 -2.57 17.85 -6.51
N CYS A 296 -2.72 19.12 -6.86
CA CYS A 296 -3.54 20.09 -6.15
C CYS A 296 -4.86 20.37 -6.87
N LYS A 297 -4.85 20.32 -8.21
CA LYS A 297 -6.02 20.65 -9.03
C LYS A 297 -6.00 19.87 -10.34
N ILE A 298 -7.17 19.44 -10.81
CA ILE A 298 -7.36 18.79 -12.10
C ILE A 298 -8.41 19.58 -12.90
N ASN A 299 -8.07 19.92 -14.14
CA ASN A 299 -8.94 20.58 -15.11
C ASN A 299 -9.10 19.67 -16.33
N LEU A 300 -10.26 19.01 -16.44
CA LEU A 300 -10.59 18.23 -17.64
C LEU A 300 -10.80 19.17 -18.85
N PRO A 301 -10.57 18.68 -20.09
CA PRO A 301 -10.87 19.46 -21.29
C PRO A 301 -12.34 19.88 -21.33
N ASP A 302 -12.59 21.13 -21.70
CA ASP A 302 -13.94 21.64 -21.92
C ASP A 302 -14.51 21.17 -23.28
N ASP A 303 -15.84 21.23 -23.42
CA ASP A 303 -16.51 20.81 -24.66
C ASP A 303 -16.03 21.59 -25.89
N ALA A 304 -15.60 22.85 -25.69
CA ALA A 304 -15.05 23.69 -26.74
C ALA A 304 -13.69 23.20 -27.23
N ALA A 305 -12.77 22.83 -26.33
CA ALA A 305 -11.49 22.22 -26.64
C ALA A 305 -11.69 20.88 -27.35
N LYS A 306 -12.61 20.04 -26.85
CA LYS A 306 -12.97 18.76 -27.50
C LYS A 306 -13.46 18.97 -28.92
N ALA A 307 -14.38 19.91 -29.15
CA ALA A 307 -14.91 20.21 -30.48
C ALA A 307 -13.84 20.74 -31.44
N LYS A 308 -12.93 21.60 -30.97
CA LYS A 308 -11.79 22.10 -31.76
C LYS A 308 -10.87 20.97 -32.17
N LEU A 309 -10.51 20.07 -31.25
CA LEU A 309 -9.61 18.97 -31.54
C LEU A 309 -10.26 17.93 -32.45
N GLN A 310 -11.56 17.64 -32.28
CA GLN A 310 -12.33 16.81 -33.21
C GLN A 310 -12.32 17.39 -34.62
N ALA A 311 -12.48 18.71 -34.78
CA ALA A 311 -12.37 19.36 -36.08
C ALA A 311 -10.96 19.17 -36.67
N ILE A 312 -9.90 19.36 -35.88
CA ILE A 312 -8.51 19.14 -36.33
C ILE A 312 -8.30 17.70 -36.81
N ASN A 313 -8.78 16.71 -36.06
CA ASN A 313 -8.69 15.29 -36.41
C ASN A 313 -9.41 14.99 -37.74
N LEU A 314 -10.59 15.59 -37.99
CA LEU A 314 -11.32 15.45 -39.26
C LEU A 314 -10.54 15.98 -40.46
N TYR A 315 -9.80 17.08 -40.30
CA TYR A 315 -9.00 17.68 -41.38
C TYR A 315 -7.60 17.06 -41.55
N SER A 316 -7.18 16.19 -40.62
CA SER A 316 -5.87 15.54 -40.64
C SER A 316 -5.96 14.01 -40.52
N PRO A 317 -6.70 13.30 -41.41
CA PRO A 317 -6.93 11.85 -41.32
C PRO A 317 -5.68 10.99 -41.57
N LYS A 318 -4.55 11.63 -41.91
CA LYS A 318 -3.27 10.96 -42.18
C LYS A 318 -2.63 10.40 -40.90
N TYR A 319 -2.99 10.93 -39.74
CA TYR A 319 -2.41 10.57 -38.45
C TYR A 319 -3.48 10.00 -37.52
N PRO A 320 -3.09 9.20 -36.50
CA PRO A 320 -4.00 8.79 -35.44
C PRO A 320 -4.69 10.00 -34.80
N ASN A 321 -5.95 9.79 -34.38
CA ASN A 321 -6.72 10.84 -33.72
C ASN A 321 -6.01 11.30 -32.44
N ILE A 322 -5.89 12.62 -32.28
CA ILE A 322 -5.34 13.23 -31.07
C ILE A 322 -6.44 13.24 -30.00
N GLU A 323 -6.11 12.73 -28.81
CA GLU A 323 -7.00 12.77 -27.65
C GLU A 323 -7.06 14.18 -27.04
N ALA A 324 -8.24 14.56 -26.52
CA ALA A 324 -8.40 15.82 -25.82
C ALA A 324 -7.50 15.87 -24.58
N CYS A 325 -6.72 16.94 -24.45
CA CYS A 325 -5.86 17.18 -23.30
C CYS A 325 -6.53 18.17 -22.35
N GLY A 326 -6.27 18.03 -21.06
CA GLY A 326 -6.57 19.03 -20.04
C GLY A 326 -5.29 19.40 -19.30
N THR A 327 -5.44 19.92 -18.08
CA THR A 327 -4.30 20.24 -17.23
C THR A 327 -4.48 19.74 -15.81
N PHE A 328 -3.39 19.43 -15.13
CA PHE A 328 -3.37 19.33 -13.68
C PHE A 328 -2.29 20.26 -13.11
N THR A 329 -2.58 20.84 -11.94
CA THR A 329 -1.66 21.69 -11.19
C THR A 329 -1.10 20.89 -10.04
N ALA A 330 0.21 20.95 -9.83
CA ALA A 330 0.88 20.23 -8.75
C ALA A 330 1.94 21.07 -8.06
N ASN A 331 2.13 20.80 -6.76
CA ASN A 331 3.15 21.42 -5.93
C ASN A 331 4.33 20.49 -5.74
N TRP A 332 5.52 21.07 -5.62
CA TRP A 332 6.73 20.32 -5.30
C TRP A 332 6.65 19.75 -3.89
N ILE A 333 6.98 18.48 -3.76
CA ILE A 333 7.05 17.80 -2.46
C ILE A 333 8.30 16.92 -2.37
N THR A 334 8.62 16.52 -1.15
CA THR A 334 9.52 15.39 -0.89
C THR A 334 8.64 14.26 -0.37
N ILE A 335 8.67 13.13 -1.09
CA ILE A 335 8.00 11.91 -0.64
C ILE A 335 8.96 11.23 0.33
N GLU A 336 8.53 11.06 1.57
CA GLU A 336 9.28 10.30 2.56
C GLU A 336 9.29 8.82 2.17
N ASP A 337 10.47 8.21 2.13
CA ASP A 337 10.68 6.82 1.72
C ASP A 337 11.68 6.08 2.63
N GLY A 338 12.08 6.71 3.73
CA GLY A 338 13.06 6.18 4.68
C GLY A 338 14.52 6.26 4.22
N TRP A 339 14.82 6.81 3.05
CA TRP A 339 16.18 6.94 2.54
C TRP A 339 16.73 8.35 2.74
N ASP A 340 17.89 8.46 3.40
CA ASP A 340 18.63 9.72 3.44
C ASP A 340 19.30 9.97 2.09
N ARG A 341 18.67 10.82 1.27
CA ARG A 341 19.22 11.27 -0.01
C ARG A 341 19.85 12.64 0.21
N PRO A 342 21.19 12.78 0.21
CA PRO A 342 21.83 14.08 0.32
C PRO A 342 21.32 14.97 -0.83
N PRO A 343 20.85 16.19 -0.56
CA PRO A 343 20.22 17.01 -1.59
C PRO A 343 21.23 17.30 -2.70
N LEU A 344 20.93 16.87 -3.92
CA LEU A 344 21.57 17.44 -5.10
C LEU A 344 21.19 18.92 -5.14
N ARG A 345 22.12 19.81 -5.49
CA ARG A 345 21.84 21.27 -5.53
C ARG A 345 20.62 21.65 -6.38
N SER A 346 20.21 20.80 -7.32
CA SER A 346 19.02 20.95 -8.18
C SER A 346 17.73 20.37 -7.59
N SER A 347 17.77 19.62 -6.48
CA SER A 347 16.62 18.97 -5.84
C SER A 347 16.08 19.70 -4.62
N ILE A 348 16.57 20.92 -4.33
CA ILE A 348 16.05 21.74 -3.23
C ILE A 348 14.78 22.43 -3.74
N PRO A 349 13.58 22.08 -3.25
CA PRO A 349 12.36 22.80 -3.63
C PRO A 349 12.51 24.27 -3.29
N LEU A 350 12.06 25.14 -4.21
CA LEU A 350 11.96 26.56 -3.92
C LEU A 350 11.14 26.74 -2.64
N ARG A 351 11.60 27.62 -1.73
CA ARG A 351 10.93 27.93 -0.45
C ARG A 351 9.48 28.43 -0.59
N VAL A 352 9.02 28.64 -1.82
CA VAL A 352 7.66 29.06 -2.16
C VAL A 352 7.05 27.92 -2.98
N PRO A 353 5.85 27.42 -2.64
CA PRO A 353 5.16 26.46 -3.49
C PRO A 353 4.91 27.11 -4.86
N GLU A 354 5.71 26.70 -5.84
CA GLU A 354 5.49 27.05 -7.24
C GLU A 354 4.49 26.03 -7.77
N GLU A 355 3.25 26.46 -7.94
CA GLU A 355 2.23 25.68 -8.65
C GLU A 355 2.69 25.48 -10.10
N ILE A 356 2.95 24.23 -10.48
CA ILE A 356 3.31 23.87 -11.85
C ILE A 356 2.11 23.23 -12.52
N GLU A 357 1.80 23.70 -13.72
CA GLU A 357 0.76 23.12 -14.57
C GLU A 357 1.36 22.16 -15.60
N PHE A 358 0.80 20.96 -15.67
CA PHE A 358 1.16 19.95 -16.66
C PHE A 358 -0.04 19.62 -17.55
N VAL A 359 0.24 19.38 -18.83
CA VAL A 359 -0.77 19.03 -19.85
C VAL A 359 -0.72 17.53 -20.09
N VAL A 360 -1.86 16.86 -19.95
CA VAL A 360 -2.03 15.42 -20.17
C VAL A 360 -3.41 15.14 -20.76
N GLU A 361 -3.55 14.01 -21.45
CA GLU A 361 -4.77 13.48 -22.04
C GLU A 361 -5.88 13.22 -21.00
N GLU A 362 -7.13 13.39 -21.43
CA GLU A 362 -8.34 13.16 -20.64
C GLU A 362 -8.41 11.75 -20.03
N SER A 363 -7.98 10.72 -20.78
CA SER A 363 -7.97 9.33 -20.35
C SER A 363 -7.09 9.10 -19.13
N ILE A 364 -6.00 9.85 -18.97
CA ILE A 364 -5.13 9.81 -17.78
C ILE A 364 -5.69 10.76 -16.71
N LEU A 365 -6.10 11.98 -17.08
CA LEU A 365 -6.64 12.97 -16.12
C LEU A 365 -7.88 12.47 -15.38
N SER A 366 -8.72 11.67 -16.03
CA SER A 366 -9.92 11.07 -15.41
C SER A 366 -9.61 10.02 -14.35
N LEU A 367 -8.41 9.44 -14.38
CA LEU A 367 -7.92 8.46 -13.40
C LEU A 367 -7.16 9.12 -12.24
N LEU A 368 -6.57 10.29 -12.47
CA LEU A 368 -5.87 11.05 -11.44
C LEU A 368 -6.84 11.57 -10.37
N LYS A 369 -6.34 11.64 -9.13
CA LYS A 369 -7.05 12.23 -7.99
C LYS A 369 -6.21 13.33 -7.35
N VAL A 370 -6.87 14.33 -6.78
CA VAL A 370 -6.21 15.35 -5.95
C VAL A 370 -5.58 14.67 -4.73
N GLY A 371 -4.36 15.09 -4.37
CA GLY A 371 -3.54 14.50 -3.31
C GLY A 371 -2.63 13.36 -3.77
N MET A 372 -2.85 12.77 -4.95
CA MET A 372 -1.92 11.77 -5.50
C MET A 372 -0.53 12.38 -5.67
N LYS A 373 0.49 11.57 -5.39
CA LYS A 373 1.88 11.98 -5.43
C LYS A 373 2.56 11.33 -6.64
N LEU A 374 3.14 12.14 -7.51
CA LEU A 374 3.77 11.70 -8.75
C LEU A 374 5.26 11.99 -8.70
N THR A 375 6.10 11.02 -9.03
CA THR A 375 7.51 11.26 -9.32
C THR A 375 7.69 11.32 -10.82
N LEU A 376 8.06 12.49 -11.32
CA LEU A 376 8.15 12.82 -12.74
C LEU A 376 9.56 13.25 -13.11
N GLU A 377 9.97 12.90 -14.32
CA GLU A 377 11.08 13.57 -14.99
C GLU A 377 10.51 14.73 -15.81
N VAL A 378 10.96 15.94 -15.52
CA VAL A 378 10.43 17.17 -16.10
C VAL A 378 11.50 17.87 -16.92
N CYS A 379 11.14 18.28 -18.13
CA CYS A 379 11.97 19.11 -18.98
C CYS A 379 11.56 20.58 -18.84
N THR A 380 12.52 21.45 -18.52
CA THR A 380 12.34 22.91 -18.54
C THR A 380 12.84 23.47 -19.87
N THR A 381 12.00 24.23 -20.55
CA THR A 381 12.29 24.82 -21.87
C THR A 381 12.89 26.21 -21.75
N SER A 382 13.57 26.67 -22.81
CA SER A 382 14.14 28.02 -22.90
C SER A 382 13.12 29.15 -22.86
N VAL A 383 11.83 28.85 -23.01
CA VAL A 383 10.70 29.79 -22.93
C VAL A 383 10.00 29.74 -21.57
N GLY A 384 10.55 29.00 -20.59
CA GLY A 384 10.02 28.91 -19.23
C GLY A 384 8.86 27.93 -19.05
N TRP A 385 8.41 27.26 -20.11
CA TRP A 385 7.41 26.20 -20.01
C TRP A 385 8.04 24.87 -19.62
N ARG A 386 7.29 24.02 -18.92
CA ARG A 386 7.74 22.72 -18.43
C ARG A 386 6.81 21.61 -18.93
N PHE A 387 7.37 20.45 -19.24
CA PHE A 387 6.59 19.29 -19.66
C PHE A 387 7.14 17.99 -19.09
N ILE A 388 6.27 16.98 -19.02
CA ILE A 388 6.61 15.66 -18.52
C ILE A 388 7.40 14.91 -19.59
N LYS A 389 8.63 14.49 -19.25
CA LYS A 389 9.45 13.62 -20.09
C LYS A 389 9.11 12.15 -19.84
N SER A 390 9.02 11.76 -18.56
CA SER A 390 8.70 10.39 -18.15
C SER A 390 8.06 10.37 -16.76
N PHE A 391 7.35 9.28 -16.46
CA PHE A 391 6.77 8.99 -15.15
C PHE A 391 7.62 7.91 -14.48
N LYS A 392 8.00 8.12 -13.22
CA LYS A 392 8.86 7.19 -12.47
C LYS A 392 8.12 6.46 -11.36
N ASP A 393 7.20 7.13 -10.69
CA ASP A 393 6.41 6.54 -9.62
C ASP A 393 5.09 7.29 -9.41
N ILE A 394 4.09 6.58 -8.92
CA ILE A 394 2.75 7.10 -8.63
C ILE A 394 2.31 6.52 -7.29
N LYS A 395 2.08 7.39 -6.31
CA LYS A 395 1.56 7.02 -5.01
C LYS A 395 0.14 7.58 -4.83
N PRO A 396 -0.74 6.87 -4.11
CA PRO A 396 -2.13 7.28 -3.90
C PRO A 396 -2.25 8.58 -3.08
N SER A 397 -3.45 9.15 -3.05
CA SER A 397 -3.75 10.39 -2.32
C SER A 397 -3.52 10.26 -0.82
N TYR A 398 -3.78 9.07 -0.27
CA TYR A 398 -3.59 8.73 1.14
C TYR A 398 -2.16 8.25 1.45
N TYR A 399 -1.20 8.41 0.53
CA TYR A 399 0.18 7.98 0.80
C TYR A 399 0.74 8.59 2.08
N THR A 400 1.15 7.71 3.00
CA THR A 400 1.73 8.05 4.30
C THR A 400 2.91 7.12 4.56
N PHE A 401 4.08 7.69 4.79
CA PHE A 401 5.24 6.91 5.24
C PHE A 401 5.22 6.83 6.76
N LEU A 402 5.34 5.62 7.30
CA LEU A 402 5.42 5.38 8.73
C LEU A 402 6.85 4.99 9.10
N PRO A 403 7.51 5.67 10.05
CA PRO A 403 8.85 5.27 10.50
C PRO A 403 8.93 3.81 10.98
N GLN A 404 7.80 3.26 11.44
CA GLN A 404 7.62 1.85 11.82
C GLN A 404 7.96 0.88 10.66
N GLU A 405 7.84 1.31 9.39
CA GLU A 405 8.27 0.53 8.23
C GLU A 405 9.76 0.16 8.31
N LEU A 406 10.59 1.05 8.85
CA LEU A 406 12.03 0.81 9.00
C LEU A 406 12.35 -0.22 10.09
N MET A 407 11.36 -0.53 10.94
CA MET A 407 11.47 -1.55 11.98
C MET A 407 11.06 -2.95 11.47
N ALA A 408 10.56 -3.06 10.23
CA ALA A 408 10.26 -4.33 9.61
C ALA A 408 11.53 -5.17 9.47
N GLY A 409 11.53 -6.36 10.07
CA GLY A 409 12.69 -7.25 10.07
C GLY A 409 13.87 -6.77 10.93
N PHE A 410 13.74 -5.65 11.64
CA PHE A 410 14.76 -5.17 12.57
C PHE A 410 15.04 -6.24 13.63
N LYS A 411 16.32 -6.52 13.84
CA LYS A 411 16.82 -7.39 14.90
C LYS A 411 17.78 -6.58 15.74
N HIS A 412 17.55 -6.57 17.04
CA HIS A 412 18.46 -5.88 17.94
C HIS A 412 19.87 -6.45 17.78
N PRO A 413 20.89 -5.57 17.68
CA PRO A 413 22.26 -6.02 17.59
C PRO A 413 22.61 -6.80 18.86
N ILE A 414 23.01 -8.05 18.68
CA ILE A 414 23.55 -8.87 19.76
C ILE A 414 25.02 -8.47 19.90
N LEU A 415 25.43 -8.06 21.10
CA LEU A 415 26.82 -7.79 21.38
C LEU A 415 27.64 -9.04 21.04
N SER A 416 28.58 -8.90 20.11
CA SER A 416 29.44 -10.02 19.75
C SER A 416 30.36 -10.32 20.92
N GLU A 417 30.32 -11.56 21.41
CA GLU A 417 31.32 -12.08 22.36
C GLU A 417 32.66 -12.35 21.68
N ARG A 418 32.70 -12.30 20.33
CA ARG A 418 33.93 -12.47 19.57
C ARG A 418 34.84 -11.28 19.86
N PRO A 419 36.10 -11.50 20.28
CA PRO A 419 37.06 -10.41 20.38
C PRO A 419 37.14 -9.69 19.03
N GLY A 420 37.19 -8.36 19.07
CA GLY A 420 37.35 -7.56 17.86
C GLY A 420 38.60 -8.01 17.12
N PRO A 421 38.57 -8.11 15.78
CA PRO A 421 39.68 -8.63 15.00
C PRO A 421 40.95 -7.86 15.36
N SER A 422 41.92 -8.56 15.96
CA SER A 422 43.20 -7.98 16.33
C SER A 422 44.21 -8.24 15.20
N VAL A 423 45.24 -7.40 15.11
CA VAL A 423 46.38 -7.59 14.18
C VAL A 423 47.17 -8.87 14.52
N HIS A 424 46.79 -9.61 15.56
CA HIS A 424 47.40 -10.86 15.99
C HIS A 424 46.54 -12.10 15.71
N ASP A 425 45.32 -11.95 15.16
CA ASP A 425 44.42 -13.06 14.79
C ASP A 425 44.66 -13.59 13.36
N ASP A 426 45.92 -13.75 12.97
CA ASP A 426 46.31 -14.28 11.65
C ASP A 426 46.22 -15.83 11.58
N GLN A 427 45.56 -16.51 12.54
CA GLN A 427 45.64 -17.98 12.67
C GLN A 427 44.32 -18.70 12.98
N ASP A 428 43.20 -18.30 12.38
CA ASP A 428 42.05 -19.21 12.26
C ASP A 428 41.84 -19.61 10.80
N GLU A 429 42.23 -20.85 10.53
CA GLU A 429 42.17 -21.54 9.25
C GLU A 429 40.79 -21.42 8.60
N PHE A 430 40.77 -20.95 7.34
CA PHE A 430 39.66 -21.20 6.43
C PHE A 430 39.53 -22.72 6.23
N ASN A 431 38.71 -23.38 7.04
CA ASN A 431 38.37 -24.78 6.84
C ASN A 431 37.25 -24.86 5.79
N ILE A 432 37.63 -25.02 4.52
CA ILE A 432 36.74 -25.07 3.34
C ILE A 432 35.95 -26.40 3.27
N ASN A 433 35.97 -27.24 4.31
CA ASN A 433 35.41 -28.60 4.27
C ASN A 433 34.12 -28.83 5.07
N GLU A 434 33.43 -27.81 5.58
CA GLU A 434 32.06 -27.95 6.09
C GLU A 434 31.04 -27.32 5.14
N VAL A 435 30.93 -27.90 3.94
CA VAL A 435 29.69 -27.84 3.17
C VAL A 435 28.81 -28.99 3.69
N PRO A 436 27.61 -28.74 4.22
CA PRO A 436 26.67 -29.82 4.50
C PRO A 436 26.29 -30.43 3.15
N MET A 437 26.76 -31.64 2.87
CA MET A 437 26.21 -32.49 1.81
C MET A 437 24.73 -32.70 2.14
N GLY A 438 23.85 -31.99 1.44
CA GLY A 438 22.44 -32.32 1.42
C GLY A 438 22.26 -33.70 0.78
N ASP A 439 21.52 -34.56 1.48
CA ASP A 439 21.06 -35.83 0.97
C ASP A 439 20.32 -35.61 -0.37
N VAL A 440 20.91 -36.15 -1.44
CA VAL A 440 20.24 -36.33 -2.71
C VAL A 440 19.48 -37.64 -2.59
N ASP A 441 18.20 -37.56 -2.25
CA ASP A 441 17.29 -38.69 -2.42
C ASP A 441 17.05 -38.91 -3.92
N GLU A 442 17.53 -40.06 -4.41
CA GLU A 442 17.08 -40.69 -5.64
C GLU A 442 15.67 -41.27 -5.43
N ASP A 443 14.66 -40.70 -6.10
CA ASP A 443 13.63 -41.41 -6.89
C ASP A 443 12.64 -40.43 -7.56
#